data_AF-A0AAX3NP88-F1
#
_entry.id   AF-A0AAX3NP88-F1
#
_cell.length_a   1.000
_cell.length_b   1.000
_cell.length_c   1.000
_cell.angle_alpha   90.00
_cell.angle_beta   90.00
_cell.angle_gamma   90.00
#
_symmetry.space_group_name_H-M   'P 1'
#
loop_
_entity.id
_entity.type
_entity.pdbx_description
1 polymer ?
#
loop_
_entity_poly.entity_id
_entity_poly.type
_entity_poly.pdbx_seq_one_letter_code
_entity_poly.pdbx_strand_id
1 'polypeptide(L)' 'MSGYLIEIENCNSIDKAEINIFKGALNIKYGPNGLGKSTIARAIVASVTKDGSLHNLKPFKGVVSQIDAA' A
#
# COMPACT_ATOMS: atom_id res chain seq x y z
N MET A 1 -16.10 -6.86 -17.00
CA MET A 1 -14.77 -7.25 -16.49
C MET A 1 -14.85 -7.34 -14.97
N SER A 2 -14.23 -8.34 -14.35
CA SER A 2 -14.15 -8.44 -12.89
C SER A 2 -12.91 -7.69 -12.41
N GLY A 3 -13.08 -6.83 -11.40
CA GLY A 3 -12.00 -6.04 -10.79
C GLY A 3 -11.95 -6.23 -9.28
N TYR A 4 -10.77 -6.00 -8.72
CA TYR A 4 -10.52 -5.98 -7.29
C TYR A 4 -10.23 -4.54 -6.87
N LEU A 5 -10.97 -4.08 -5.88
CA LEU A 5 -10.68 -2.84 -5.18
C LEU A 5 -9.73 -3.17 -4.03
N ILE A 6 -8.56 -2.55 -4.03
CA ILE A 6 -7.53 -2.76 -3.02
C ILE A 6 -7.29 -1.45 -2.28
N GLU A 7 -7.49 -1.48 -0.97
CA GLU A 7 -7.14 -0.38 -0.08
C GLU A 7 -5.79 -0.67 0.58
N ILE A 8 -4.90 0.32 0.56
CA ILE A 8 -3.58 0.26 1.19
C ILE A 8 -3.46 1.45 2.11
N GLU A 9 -3.23 1.19 3.39
CA GLU A 9 -3.07 2.23 4.41
C GLU A 9 -1.82 1.96 5.24
N ASN A 10 -1.20 3.05 5.70
CA ASN A 10 -0.07 3.01 6.64
C ASN A 10 1.06 2.07 6.17
N CYS A 11 1.46 2.16 4.91
CA CYS A 11 2.53 1.35 4.33
C CYS A 11 3.69 2.22 3.85
N ASN A 12 4.87 2.17 4.49
CA ASN A 12 6.05 2.97 4.14
C ASN A 12 5.74 4.47 3.92
N SER A 13 5.71 4.91 2.66
CA SER A 13 5.41 6.30 2.23
C SER A 13 3.94 6.52 1.83
N ILE A 14 3.10 5.48 1.91
CA ILE A 14 1.67 5.51 1.57
C ILE A 14 0.88 5.65 2.86
N ASP A 15 0.26 6.81 3.05
CA ASP A 15 -0.70 7.03 4.14
C ASP A 15 -2.03 6.33 3.79
N LYS A 16 -2.57 6.59 2.59
CA LYS A 16 -3.75 5.93 2.02
C LYS A 16 -3.67 5.85 0.50
N ALA A 17 -4.09 4.72 -0.07
CA ALA A 17 -4.26 4.52 -1.51
C ALA A 17 -5.40 3.55 -1.81
N GLU A 18 -6.15 3.83 -2.87
CA GLU A 18 -7.20 2.96 -3.41
C GLU A 18 -6.82 2.59 -4.85
N ILE A 19 -6.68 1.29 -5.12
CA ILE A 19 -6.17 0.76 -6.38
C ILE A 19 -7.15 -0.24 -6.96
N ASN A 20 -7.56 -0.01 -8.22
CA ASN A 20 -8.32 -0.97 -9.00
C ASN A 20 -7.39 -1.87 -9.83
N ILE A 21 -7.54 -3.20 -9.69
CA ILE A 21 -6.89 -4.22 -10.51
C ILE A 21 -7.93 -5.04 -11.25
N PHE A 22 -7.84 -5.08 -12.58
CA PHE A 22 -8.78 -5.82 -13.42
C PHE A 22 -8.23 -7.19 -13.80
N LYS A 23 -9.03 -8.24 -13.60
CA LYS A 23 -8.69 -9.60 -14.00
C LYS A 23 -8.65 -9.70 -15.53
N GLY A 24 -7.63 -10.37 -16.07
CA GLY A 24 -7.47 -10.57 -17.51
C GLY A 24 -6.94 -9.34 -18.25
N ALA A 25 -6.40 -8.35 -17.54
CA ALA A 25 -5.81 -7.15 -18.13
C ALA A 25 -4.37 -6.93 -17.65
N LEU A 26 -3.56 -6.29 -18.48
CA LEU A 26 -2.28 -5.74 -18.07
C LEU A 26 -2.53 -4.46 -17.26
N ASN A 27 -2.40 -4.55 -15.94
CA ASN A 27 -2.63 -3.41 -15.05
C ASN A 27 -1.35 -2.58 -14.93
N ILE A 28 -1.29 -1.45 -15.64
CA ILE A 28 -0.16 -0.52 -15.59
C ILE A 28 -0.48 0.65 -14.65
N LYS A 29 0.30 0.80 -13.59
CA LYS A 29 0.26 1.97 -12.70
C LYS A 29 1.62 2.66 -12.77
N TYR A 30 1.66 3.92 -13.17
CA TYR A 30 2.89 4.69 -13.38
C TYR A 30 2.85 6.02 -12.63
N GLY A 31 4.03 6.62 -12.41
CA GLY A 31 4.18 7.89 -11.68
C GLY A 31 5.65 8.17 -11.34
N PRO A 32 5.98 9.38 -10.82
CA PRO A 32 7.34 9.78 -10.48
C PRO A 32 8.01 8.92 -9.40
N ASN A 33 9.33 9.01 -9.29
CA ASN A 33 10.09 8.38 -8.21
C ASN A 33 9.67 8.93 -6.84
N GLY A 34 9.71 8.08 -5.82
CA GLY A 34 9.27 8.47 -4.47
C GLY A 34 7.75 8.44 -4.23
N LEU A 35 6.91 8.27 -5.27
CA LEU A 35 5.44 8.23 -5.12
C LEU A 35 4.88 6.92 -4.51
N GLY A 36 5.74 6.00 -4.04
CA GLY A 36 5.28 4.76 -3.40
C GLY A 36 4.78 3.66 -4.35
N LYS A 37 5.06 3.72 -5.66
CA LYS A 37 4.71 2.66 -6.64
C LYS A 37 5.17 1.26 -6.20
N SER A 38 6.45 1.14 -5.83
CA SER A 38 7.02 -0.13 -5.35
C SER A 38 6.44 -0.57 -4.01
N THR A 39 6.02 0.40 -3.17
CA THR A 39 5.32 0.11 -1.90
C THR A 39 3.96 -0.52 -2.18
N ILE A 40 3.17 0.03 -3.11
CA ILE A 40 1.87 -0.53 -3.52
C ILE A 40 2.03 -1.98 -3.98
N ALA A 41 2.98 -2.23 -4.88
CA ALA A 41 3.23 -3.58 -5.39
C ALA A 41 3.62 -4.57 -4.27
N ARG A 42 4.55 -4.17 -3.38
CA ARG A 42 4.97 -5.00 -2.25
C ARG A 42 3.85 -5.26 -1.25
N ALA A 43 3.01 -4.26 -0.96
CA ALA A 43 1.87 -4.40 -0.05
C ALA A 43 0.85 -5.41 -0.60
N ILE A 44 0.54 -5.34 -1.89
CA ILE A 44 -0.34 -6.31 -2.55
C ILE A 44 0.24 -7.73 -2.44
N VAL A 45 1.50 -7.92 -2.82
CA VAL A 45 2.16 -9.24 -2.74
C VAL A 45 2.16 -9.77 -1.29
N ALA A 46 2.60 -8.96 -0.33
CA ALA A 46 2.64 -9.34 1.08
C ALA A 46 1.25 -9.72 1.63
N SER A 47 0.20 -9.00 1.24
CA SER A 47 -1.18 -9.29 1.67
C SER A 47 -1.71 -10.63 1.16
N VAL A 48 -1.29 -11.04 -0.05
CA VAL A 48 -1.70 -12.29 -0.68
C VAL A 48 -0.89 -13.46 -0.13
N THR A 49 0.43 -13.29 0.06
CA THR A 49 1.32 -14.35 0.54
C THR A 49 1.09 -14.71 2.01
N LYS A 50 0.67 -13.74 2.85
CA LYS A 50 0.36 -13.94 4.29
C LYS A 50 1.51 -14.56 5.11
N ASP A 51 2.76 -14.28 4.73
CA ASP A 51 3.98 -14.77 5.37
C ASP A 51 4.54 -13.81 6.44
N GLY A 52 3.77 -12.79 6.82
CA GLY A 52 4.20 -11.75 7.77
C GLY A 52 5.07 -10.64 7.15
N SER A 53 5.43 -10.72 5.86
CA SER A 53 6.24 -9.70 5.18
C SER A 53 5.59 -8.31 5.14
N LEU A 54 4.28 -8.22 5.36
CA LEU A 54 3.55 -6.94 5.45
C LEU A 54 4.05 -6.07 6.61
N HIS A 55 4.50 -6.69 7.72
CA HIS A 55 5.09 -5.96 8.85
C HIS A 55 6.40 -5.24 8.51
N ASN A 56 7.06 -5.61 7.41
CA ASN A 56 8.26 -4.94 6.90
C ASN A 56 7.93 -3.65 6.13
N LEU A 57 6.64 -3.34 5.95
CA LEU A 57 6.18 -2.14 5.25
C LEU A 57 5.63 -1.08 6.22
N LYS A 58 6.06 -1.07 7.49
CA LYS A 58 5.62 -0.05 8.45
C LYS A 58 5.86 1.38 7.91
N PRO A 59 5.01 2.36 8.27
CA PRO A 59 5.20 3.75 7.86
C PRO A 59 6.59 4.27 8.21
N PHE A 60 7.20 5.05 7.30
CA PHE A 60 8.49 5.68 7.57
C PHE A 60 8.38 6.84 8.56
N LYS A 61 7.22 7.49 8.58
CA LYS A 61 6.91 8.50 9.59
C LYS A 61 6.41 7.78 10.83
N GLY A 62 7.00 8.09 11.98
CA GLY A 62 6.45 7.61 13.25
C GLY A 62 5.00 8.04 13.38
N VAL A 63 4.13 7.14 13.83
CA VAL A 63 2.77 7.50 14.22
C VAL A 63 2.91 8.46 15.39
N VAL A 64 2.66 9.75 15.17
CA VAL A 64 2.47 10.67 16.29
C VAL A 64 1.18 10.21 16.95
N SER A 65 1.30 9.48 18.05
CA SER A 65 0.16 9.24 18.91
C SER A 65 -0.37 10.61 19.31
N GLN A 66 -1.64 10.90 19.06
CA GLN A 66 -2.35 12.08 19.58
C GLN A 66 -2.56 11.95 21.11
N ILE A 67 -1.50 11.63 21.83
CA ILE A 67 -1.44 11.64 23.28
C ILE A 67 -0.43 12.74 23.56
N ASP A 68 -0.91 13.97 23.71
CA ASP A 68 -0.28 15.11 24.43
C ASP A 68 -1.09 16.40 24.18
N ALA A 69 -2.43 16.29 24.20
CA ALA A 69 -3.33 17.42 24.34
C ALA A 69 -4.20 17.16 25.58
N ALA A 70 -3.58 17.30 26.75
CA ALA A 70 -4.23 17.42 28.04
C ALA A 70 -3.64 18.63 28.76
#